data_AF-A0A6P1W6K2-F1
#
_entry.id   AF-A0A6P1W6K2-F1
#
_cell.length_a   1.000
_cell.length_b   1.000
_cell.length_c   1.000
_cell.angle_alpha   90.00
_cell.angle_beta   90.00
_cell.angle_gamma   90.00
#
_symmetry.space_group_name_H-M   'P 1'
#
loop_
_entity.id
_entity.type
_entity.pdbx_description
1 polymer ?
#
loop_
_entity_poly.entity_id
_entity_poly.type
_entity_poly.pdbx_seq_one_letter_code
_entity_poly.pdbx_strand_id
1 'polypeptide(L)'
;MDKQLLATVVSEAKPESGQLHRSSGNFSTDSITPGALYVTFEVVDSPNPDAIHFDVMRDKSAGIDPVEYENVYSGFQSNNVEPFRSLYIANPENASAPFTVNVYSIS
;
A
#
# COMPACT_ATOMS: atom_id res chain seq x y z
N MET A 1 2.93 -21.32 -6.09
CA MET A 1 2.77 -20.06 -5.36
C MET A 1 1.43 -19.53 -5.76
N ASP A 2 0.53 -19.44 -4.80
CA ASP A 2 -0.82 -18.92 -4.99
C ASP A 2 -0.82 -17.43 -4.68
N LYS A 3 -1.55 -16.65 -5.48
CA LYS A 3 -1.64 -15.18 -5.36
C LYS A 3 -3.10 -14.80 -5.13
N GLN A 4 -3.38 -14.14 -4.01
CA GLN A 4 -4.72 -13.66 -3.65
C GLN A 4 -4.75 -12.14 -3.66
N LEU A 5 -5.69 -11.54 -4.38
CA LEU A 5 -5.94 -10.09 -4.32
C LEU A 5 -6.65 -9.76 -3.00
N LEU A 6 -6.04 -8.87 -2.22
CA LEU A 6 -6.57 -8.39 -0.94
C LEU A 6 -7.30 -7.05 -1.11
N ALA A 7 -6.73 -6.14 -1.90
CA ALA A 7 -7.29 -4.81 -2.14
C ALA A 7 -6.81 -4.21 -3.46
N THR A 8 -7.60 -3.27 -3.97
CA THR A 8 -7.20 -2.33 -5.03
C THR A 8 -7.45 -0.93 -4.50
N VAL A 9 -6.44 -0.06 -4.54
CA VAL A 9 -6.51 1.31 -4.02
C VAL A 9 -5.94 2.29 -5.04
N VAL A 10 -6.61 3.42 -5.19
CA VAL A 10 -6.12 4.54 -6.01
C VAL A 10 -5.42 5.52 -5.09
N SER A 11 -4.18 5.88 -5.44
CA SER A 11 -3.41 6.92 -4.79
C SER A 11 -3.29 8.14 -5.69
N GLU A 12 -3.41 9.32 -5.10
CA GLU A 12 -2.94 10.56 -5.68
C GLU A 12 -1.41 10.53 -5.81
N ALA A 13 -0.87 11.38 -6.70
CA ALA A 13 0.58 11.48 -6.93
C ALA A 13 1.36 12.12 -5.78
N LYS A 14 0.65 12.71 -4.82
CA LYS A 14 1.16 13.44 -3.66
C LYS A 14 0.11 13.36 -2.54
N PRO A 15 0.45 13.71 -1.29
CA PRO A 15 -0.54 13.81 -0.22
C PRO A 15 -1.76 14.63 -0.63
N GLU A 16 -2.95 14.13 -0.27
CA GLU A 16 -4.23 14.78 -0.49
C GLU A 16 -4.23 16.19 0.12
N SER A 17 -5.04 17.09 -0.42
CA SER A 17 -5.09 18.48 0.07
C SER A 17 -5.46 18.52 1.56
N GLY A 18 -4.56 19.05 2.39
CA GLY A 18 -4.73 19.15 3.84
C GLY A 18 -4.27 17.91 4.62
N GLN A 19 -3.77 16.87 3.94
CA GLN A 19 -3.14 15.72 4.56
C GLN A 19 -1.62 15.86 4.53
N LEU A 20 -0.95 15.42 5.60
CA LEU A 20 0.53 15.46 5.67
C LEU A 20 1.16 14.29 4.89
N HIS A 21 0.58 13.10 5.01
CA HIS A 21 1.14 11.87 4.44
C HIS A 21 0.16 11.17 3.49
N ARG A 22 -1.12 11.12 3.87
CA ARG A 22 -2.16 10.35 3.19
C ARG A 22 -2.35 10.81 1.76
N SER A 23 -2.31 9.84 0.85
CA SER A 23 -2.51 10.04 -0.58
C SER A 23 -3.63 9.16 -1.16
N SER A 24 -4.37 8.45 -0.31
CA SER A 24 -5.44 7.53 -0.74
C SER A 24 -6.50 7.30 0.34
N GLY A 25 -7.62 6.71 -0.09
CA GLY A 25 -8.61 6.12 0.80
C GLY A 25 -8.11 4.87 1.53
N ASN A 26 -8.82 4.49 2.59
CA ASN A 26 -8.46 3.34 3.41
C ASN A 26 -8.69 2.00 2.67
N PHE A 27 -7.76 1.05 2.85
CA PHE A 27 -7.87 -0.34 2.43
C PHE A 27 -7.51 -1.30 3.59
N SER A 28 -7.67 -2.61 3.37
CA SER A 28 -7.40 -3.65 4.39
C SER A 28 -6.71 -4.86 3.79
N THR A 29 -5.91 -5.55 4.61
CA THR A 29 -5.28 -6.85 4.32
C THR A 29 -5.81 -7.94 5.26
N ASP A 30 -6.94 -7.71 5.94
CA ASP A 30 -7.49 -8.60 6.95
C ASP A 30 -8.12 -9.89 6.38
N SER A 31 -8.28 -9.98 5.07
CA SER A 31 -8.68 -11.18 4.33
C SER A 31 -7.52 -12.11 3.98
N ILE A 32 -6.32 -11.85 4.50
CA ILE A 32 -5.14 -12.65 4.23
C ILE A 32 -5.33 -14.10 4.71
N THR A 33 -5.02 -15.05 3.83
CA THR A 33 -5.16 -16.47 4.15
C THR A 33 -4.03 -16.90 5.11
N PRO A 34 -4.33 -17.68 6.18
CA PRO A 34 -3.31 -18.24 7.04
C PRO A 34 -2.27 -19.04 6.24
N GLY A 35 -0.99 -18.82 6.54
CA GLY A 35 0.12 -19.46 5.84
C GLY A 35 0.67 -18.66 4.65
N ALA A 36 0.15 -17.47 4.37
CA ALA A 36 0.78 -16.55 3.44
C ALA A 36 2.24 -16.24 3.83
N LEU A 37 3.11 -16.24 2.83
CA LEU A 37 4.55 -16.03 2.94
C LEU A 37 4.91 -14.55 3.02
N TYR A 38 4.26 -13.71 2.20
CA TYR A 38 4.45 -12.25 2.20
C TYR A 38 3.24 -11.53 1.58
N VAL A 39 3.15 -10.23 1.86
CA VAL A 39 2.30 -9.27 1.16
C VAL A 39 3.14 -8.57 0.09
N THR A 40 2.55 -8.34 -1.08
CA THR A 40 3.18 -7.60 -2.18
C THR A 40 2.23 -6.55 -2.75
N PHE A 41 2.82 -5.51 -3.34
CA PHE A 41 2.13 -4.38 -3.92
C PHE A 41 2.51 -4.26 -5.39
N GLU A 42 1.55 -4.05 -6.27
CA GLU A 42 1.78 -3.87 -7.70
C GLU A 42 1.16 -2.57 -8.18
N VAL A 43 1.96 -1.70 -8.77
CA VAL A 43 1.48 -0.48 -9.41
C VAL A 43 1.09 -0.81 -10.85
N VAL A 44 -0.17 -0.63 -11.23
CA VAL A 44 -0.71 -1.14 -12.51
C VAL A 44 -1.12 -0.08 -13.54
N ASP A 45 -1.42 1.15 -13.10
CA ASP A 45 -1.89 2.24 -13.99
C ASP A 45 -0.93 3.44 -13.99
N SER A 46 0.36 3.19 -14.22
CA SER A 46 1.39 4.23 -14.32
C SER A 46 2.32 3.97 -15.51
N PRO A 47 2.79 5.01 -16.22
CA PRO A 47 3.76 4.84 -17.31
C PRO A 47 5.15 4.39 -16.82
N ASN A 48 5.46 4.57 -15.53
CA ASN A 48 6.72 4.14 -14.93
C ASN A 48 6.46 3.57 -13.51
N PRO A 49 5.83 2.39 -13.41
CA PRO A 49 5.38 1.84 -12.14
C PRO A 49 6.55 1.50 -11.21
N ASP A 50 7.69 1.09 -11.77
CA ASP A 50 8.86 0.64 -11.01
C ASP A 50 9.63 1.79 -10.35
N ALA A 51 9.43 3.03 -10.81
CA ALA A 51 10.05 4.20 -10.21
C ALA A 51 9.25 4.80 -9.06
N ILE A 52 7.99 4.39 -8.90
CA ILE A 52 7.11 4.91 -7.84
C ILE A 52 7.43 4.20 -6.54
N HIS A 53 7.71 5.00 -5.52
CA HIS A 53 7.89 4.55 -4.15
C HIS A 53 6.83 5.20 -3.26
N PHE A 54 6.42 4.52 -2.20
CA PHE A 54 5.47 5.05 -1.22
C PHE A 54 5.59 4.31 0.11
N ASP A 55 5.08 4.92 1.18
CA ASP A 55 4.85 4.23 2.44
C ASP A 55 3.42 3.70 2.51
N VAL A 56 3.19 2.73 3.37
CA VAL A 56 1.86 2.28 3.77
C VAL A 56 1.73 2.49 5.27
N MET A 57 0.84 3.41 5.62
CA MET A 57 0.57 3.78 7.00
C MET A 57 -0.81 3.28 7.42
N ARG A 58 -1.04 3.17 8.73
CA ARG A 58 -2.34 2.76 9.28
C ARG A 58 -3.00 3.89 10.04
N ASP A 59 -4.21 4.23 9.61
CA ASP A 59 -5.05 5.24 10.22
C ASP A 59 -5.50 4.80 11.62
N LYS A 60 -5.08 5.55 12.64
CA LYS A 60 -5.47 5.35 14.03
C LYS A 60 -6.21 6.56 14.56
N SER A 61 -7.30 6.30 15.29
CA SER A 61 -8.08 7.34 15.96
C SER A 61 -7.34 8.10 17.06
N ALA A 62 -6.22 7.56 17.57
CA ALA A 62 -5.43 8.15 18.63
C ALA A 62 -3.94 7.89 18.44
N GLY A 63 -3.15 8.94 18.56
CA GLY A 63 -1.68 8.88 18.42
C GLY A 63 -1.21 9.16 17.00
N ILE A 64 0.03 8.74 16.73
CA ILE A 64 0.66 8.85 15.42
C ILE A 64 0.33 7.58 14.63
N ASP A 65 -0.07 7.76 13.38
CA ASP A 65 -0.28 6.67 12.44
C ASP A 65 1.05 5.93 12.21
N PRO A 66 1.14 4.63 12.52
CA PRO A 66 2.37 3.87 12.28
C PRO A 66 2.60 3.66 10.79
N VAL A 67 3.86 3.58 10.41
CA VAL A 67 4.30 3.06 9.11
C VAL A 67 4.35 1.54 9.24
N GLU A 68 3.46 0.84 8.54
CA GLU A 68 3.41 -0.64 8.54
C GLU A 68 4.32 -1.21 7.44
N TYR A 69 4.45 -0.50 6.32
CA TYR A 69 5.44 -0.78 5.28
C TYR A 69 6.10 0.52 4.82
N GLU A 70 7.43 0.56 4.79
CA GLU A 70 8.22 1.73 4.40
C GLU A 70 8.86 1.50 3.03
N ASN A 71 8.92 2.55 2.21
CA ASN A 71 9.58 2.54 0.91
C ASN A 71 9.15 1.37 0.00
N VAL A 72 7.84 1.13 -0.07
CA VAL A 72 7.19 0.14 -0.93
C VAL A 72 7.32 0.56 -2.39
N TYR A 73 7.64 -0.40 -3.23
CA TYR A 73 7.70 -0.28 -4.69
C TYR A 73 6.94 -1.46 -5.33
N SER A 74 6.71 -1.39 -6.64
CA SER A 74 6.05 -2.48 -7.37
C SER A 74 6.85 -3.78 -7.25
N GLY A 75 6.25 -4.84 -6.72
CA GLY A 75 6.92 -6.13 -6.45
C GLY A 75 7.60 -6.22 -5.08
N PHE A 76 7.44 -5.21 -4.20
CA PHE A 76 7.89 -5.28 -2.80
C PHE A 76 7.42 -6.57 -2.12
N GLN A 77 8.25 -7.15 -1.25
CA GLN A 77 7.89 -8.32 -0.44
C GLN A 77 8.01 -7.94 1.03
N SER A 78 6.91 -8.05 1.78
CA SER A 78 6.92 -7.77 3.20
C SER A 78 7.72 -8.82 3.99
N ASN A 79 8.43 -8.37 5.03
CA ASN A 79 9.11 -9.29 5.96
C ASN A 79 8.15 -9.96 6.95
N ASN A 80 7.00 -9.32 7.21
CA ASN A 80 5.97 -9.78 8.12
C ASN A 80 4.63 -9.86 7.38
N VAL A 81 3.80 -10.82 7.80
CA VAL A 81 2.47 -11.05 7.27
C VAL A 81 1.47 -10.88 8.40
N GLU A 82 0.87 -9.69 8.46
CA GLU A 82 -0.12 -9.36 9.48
C GLU A 82 -1.41 -8.85 8.84
N PRO A 83 -2.58 -9.23 9.39
CA PRO A 83 -3.86 -8.67 8.97
C PRO A 83 -3.99 -7.24 9.50
N PHE A 84 -4.10 -6.27 8.60
CA PHE A 84 -4.35 -4.88 8.95
C PHE A 84 -5.68 -4.37 8.38
N ARG A 85 -6.22 -3.38 9.08
CA ARG A 85 -7.37 -2.59 8.65
C ARG A 85 -6.97 -1.12 8.60
N SER A 86 -7.68 -0.35 7.79
CA SER A 86 -7.49 1.10 7.67
C SER A 86 -6.08 1.50 7.27
N LEU A 87 -5.46 0.72 6.37
CA LEU A 87 -4.22 1.09 5.72
C LEU A 87 -4.47 2.16 4.68
N TYR A 88 -3.48 3.00 4.40
CA TYR A 88 -3.51 3.96 3.29
C TYR A 88 -2.11 4.13 2.69
N ILE A 89 -2.07 4.42 1.40
CA ILE A 89 -0.85 4.84 0.68
C ILE A 89 -0.45 6.23 1.14
N ALA A 90 0.82 6.37 1.53
CA ALA A 90 1.40 7.56 2.12
C ALA A 90 2.68 7.96 1.39
N ASN A 91 3.00 9.26 1.40
CA ASN A 91 4.29 9.80 0.91
C ASN A 91 4.73 9.26 -0.47
N PRO A 92 3.89 9.29 -1.53
CA PRO A 92 4.30 8.83 -2.83
C PRO A 92 5.42 9.70 -3.39
N GLU A 93 6.42 9.05 -3.98
CA GLU A 93 7.57 9.65 -4.64
C GLU A 93 7.60 9.23 -6.11
N ASN A 94 8.12 10.11 -6.97
CA ASN A 94 8.25 9.91 -8.43
C ASN A 94 6.95 9.64 -9.20
N ALA A 95 5.79 9.83 -8.57
CA ALA A 95 4.50 9.82 -9.25
C ALA A 95 4.21 11.20 -9.89
N SER A 96 3.77 11.21 -11.14
CA SER A 96 3.38 12.44 -11.87
C SER A 96 1.87 12.58 -12.06
N ALA A 97 1.12 11.51 -11.79
CA ALA A 97 -0.33 11.42 -11.87
C ALA A 97 -0.83 10.38 -10.85
N PRO A 98 -2.14 10.36 -10.54
CA PRO A 98 -2.71 9.29 -9.72
C PRO A 98 -2.39 7.91 -10.28
N PHE A 99 -2.21 6.93 -9.40
CA PHE A 99 -1.84 5.56 -9.77
C PHE A 99 -2.63 4.55 -8.95
N THR A 100 -2.88 3.39 -9.55
CA THR A 100 -3.57 2.26 -8.91
C THR A 100 -2.56 1.29 -8.34
N VAL A 101 -2.77 0.87 -7.09
CA VAL A 101 -2.00 -0.17 -6.41
C VAL A 101 -2.92 -1.36 -6.15
N ASN A 102 -2.51 -2.54 -6.61
CA ASN A 102 -3.09 -3.81 -6.21
C ASN A 102 -2.25 -4.43 -5.08
N VAL A 103 -2.91 -4.89 -4.04
CA VAL A 103 -2.28 -5.50 -2.87
C VAL A 103 -2.63 -6.98 -2.86
N TYR A 104 -1.61 -7.83 -2.74
CA TYR A 104 -1.77 -9.28 -2.77
C TYR A 104 -1.09 -9.95 -1.57
N SER A 105 -1.57 -11.12 -1.20
CA SER A 105 -0.79 -12.10 -0.44
C SER A 105 -0.30 -13.22 -1.35
N ILE A 106 0.91 -13.70 -1.09
CA ILE A 106 1.50 -14.86 -1.76
C ILE A 106 1.64 -16.00 -0.76
N SER A 107 1.23 -17.22 -1.16
CA SER A 107 1.33 -18.45 -0.38
C SER A 107 2.02 -19.59 -1.15
#